data_AF-A0A377TQR2-F1
#
_entry.id   AF-A0A377TQR2-F1
#
_cell.length_a   1.000
_cell.length_b   1.000
_cell.length_c   1.000
_cell.angle_alpha   90.00
_cell.angle_beta   90.00
_cell.angle_gamma   90.00
#
_symmetry.space_group_name_H-M   'P 1'
#
loop_
_entity.id
_entity.type
_entity.pdbx_description
1 polymer ?
#
loop_
_entity_poly.entity_id
_entity_poly.type
_entity_poly.pdbx_seq_one_letter_code
_entity_poly.pdbx_strand_id
1 'polypeptide(L)'
;MDQATKAGIPLVFVNRRPQAELTDKMAYVGSDSILAGRLQMEALAKAMNGKGNVAILLGDLANESTRDRTKGVEEVVAKYPNIKIVQKQTAKFYPQ
;
A
#
# COMPACT_ATOMS: atom_id res chain seq x y z
N MET A 1 0.19 -17.45 14.20
CA MET A 1 0.79 -18.37 13.21
C MET A 1 1.17 -19.68 13.88
N ASP A 2 2.04 -19.68 14.89
CA ASP A 2 2.58 -20.88 15.56
C ASP A 2 1.51 -21.91 15.99
N GLN A 3 0.43 -21.49 16.65
CA GLN A 3 -0.63 -22.41 17.09
C GLN A 3 -1.35 -23.13 15.94
N ALA A 4 -1.72 -22.40 14.88
CA ALA A 4 -2.40 -23.00 13.73
C ALA A 4 -1.46 -23.93 12.94
N THR A 5 -0.19 -23.56 12.81
CA THR A 5 0.84 -24.42 12.21
C THR A 5 0.99 -25.73 12.99
N LYS A 6 1.10 -25.66 14.34
CA LYS A 6 1.18 -26.83 15.22
C LYS A 6 -0.05 -27.73 15.13
N ALA A 7 -1.23 -27.15 14.94
CA ALA A 7 -2.48 -27.88 14.77
C ALA A 7 -2.71 -28.41 13.33
N GLY A 8 -1.79 -28.15 12.39
CA GLY A 8 -1.94 -28.57 11.00
C GLY A 8 -3.04 -27.82 10.23
N ILE A 9 -3.50 -26.68 10.73
CA ILE A 9 -4.56 -25.87 10.12
C ILE A 9 -3.94 -24.92 9.09
N PRO A 10 -4.40 -24.92 7.82
CA PRO A 10 -3.96 -23.95 6.83
C PRO A 10 -4.26 -22.51 7.24
N LEU A 11 -3.37 -21.58 6.90
CA LEU A 11 -3.54 -20.16 7.23
C LEU A 11 -3.74 -19.32 5.97
N VAL A 12 -4.83 -18.56 5.92
CA VAL A 12 -5.09 -17.60 4.84
C VAL A 12 -5.14 -16.19 5.41
N PHE A 13 -4.21 -15.34 4.98
CA PHE A 13 -4.17 -13.92 5.31
C PHE A 13 -5.04 -13.16 4.32
N VAL A 14 -6.00 -12.39 4.82
CA VAL A 14 -6.90 -11.60 3.98
C VAL A 14 -6.62 -10.12 4.19
N ASN A 15 -6.44 -9.37 3.09
CA ASN A 15 -6.28 -7.92 3.03
C ASN A 15 -5.01 -7.33 3.68
N ARG A 16 -4.49 -7.93 4.75
CA ARG A 16 -3.23 -7.55 5.41
C ARG A 16 -2.21 -8.65 5.18
N ARG A 17 -1.20 -8.38 4.35
CA ARG A 17 -0.09 -9.30 4.15
C ARG A 17 0.81 -9.27 5.39
N PRO A 18 1.15 -10.44 5.96
CA PRO A 18 2.12 -10.48 7.05
C PRO A 18 3.50 -10.03 6.56
N GLN A 19 4.32 -9.51 7.48
CA GLN A 19 5.73 -9.24 7.19
C GLN A 19 6.56 -10.52 7.09
N ALA A 20 6.10 -11.61 7.71
CA ALA A 20 6.75 -12.91 7.62
C ALA A 20 6.60 -13.49 6.21
N GLU A 21 7.61 -14.24 5.76
CA GLU A 21 7.51 -15.01 4.53
C GLU A 21 6.39 -16.06 4.64
N LEU A 22 5.63 -16.21 3.55
CA LEU A 22 4.59 -17.22 3.47
C LEU A 22 5.25 -18.58 3.21
N THR A 23 4.88 -19.58 4.01
CA THR A 23 5.25 -20.97 3.77
C THR A 23 4.20 -21.67 2.90
N ASP A 24 4.47 -22.90 2.45
CA ASP A 24 3.59 -23.66 1.56
C ASP A 24 2.17 -23.91 2.11
N LYS A 25 1.97 -23.79 3.43
CA LYS A 25 0.65 -23.93 4.09
C LYS A 25 -0.04 -22.60 4.34
N MET A 26 0.53 -21.52 3.81
CA MET A 26 0.03 -20.16 3.96
C MET A 26 -0.32 -19.56 2.62
N ALA A 27 -1.40 -18.79 2.58
CA ALA A 27 -1.78 -18.00 1.41
C ALA A 27 -2.09 -16.56 1.82
N TYR A 28 -1.88 -15.63 0.90
CA TYR A 28 -2.37 -14.26 1.04
C TYR A 28 -3.36 -13.96 -0.08
N VAL A 29 -4.51 -13.40 0.31
CA VAL A 29 -5.56 -12.93 -0.60
C VAL A 29 -5.77 -11.44 -0.34
N GLY A 30 -5.35 -10.62 -1.27
CA GLY A 30 -5.53 -9.18 -1.19
C GLY A 30 -4.85 -8.47 -2.36
N SER A 31 -4.85 -7.15 -2.31
CA SER A 31 -4.29 -6.34 -3.40
C SER A 31 -2.76 -6.34 -3.39
N ASP A 32 -2.15 -6.25 -4.57
CA ASP A 32 -0.80 -5.73 -4.73
C ASP A 32 -0.85 -4.22 -4.49
N SER A 33 -0.34 -3.81 -3.33
CA SER A 33 -0.43 -2.41 -2.90
C SER A 33 0.49 -1.48 -3.69
N ILE A 34 1.62 -1.97 -4.20
CA ILE A 34 2.50 -1.17 -5.06
C ILE A 34 1.81 -0.90 -6.38
N LEU A 35 1.27 -1.95 -7.02
CA LEU A 35 0.51 -1.79 -8.26
C LEU A 35 -0.70 -0.87 -8.06
N ALA A 36 -1.44 -1.03 -6.96
CA ALA A 36 -2.56 -0.15 -6.65
C ALA A 36 -2.13 1.33 -6.52
N GLY A 37 -1.01 1.59 -5.85
CA GLY A 37 -0.45 2.94 -5.73
C GLY A 37 -0.06 3.56 -7.07
N ARG A 38 0.54 2.75 -7.96
CA ARG A 38 0.88 3.18 -9.32
C ARG A 38 -0.37 3.55 -10.12
N LEU A 39 -1.33 2.63 -10.18
CA LEU A 39 -2.59 2.83 -10.91
C LEU A 39 -3.34 4.08 -10.42
N GLN A 40 -3.43 4.26 -9.10
CA GLN A 40 -4.05 5.44 -8.50
C GLN A 40 -3.35 6.73 -8.94
N MET A 41 -2.03 6.80 -8.85
CA MET A 41 -1.29 8.01 -9.19
C MET A 41 -1.23 8.26 -10.70
N GLU A 42 -1.21 7.22 -11.54
CA GLU A 42 -1.28 7.36 -12.99
C GLU A 42 -2.61 7.97 -13.42
N ALA A 43 -3.73 7.51 -12.84
CA ALA A 43 -5.04 8.08 -13.08
C ALA A 43 -5.10 9.55 -12.65
N LEU A 44 -4.55 9.88 -11.47
CA LEU A 44 -4.49 11.26 -10.98
C LEU A 44 -3.61 12.15 -11.86
N ALA A 45 -2.42 11.70 -12.25
CA ALA A 45 -1.52 12.46 -13.10
C ALA A 45 -2.16 12.78 -14.46
N LYS A 46 -2.91 11.82 -15.03
CA LYS A 46 -3.72 12.04 -16.24
C LYS A 46 -4.80 13.10 -16.01
N ALA A 47 -5.56 13.01 -14.92
CA ALA A 47 -6.61 13.98 -14.59
C ALA A 47 -6.05 15.40 -14.33
N MET A 48 -4.82 15.50 -13.83
CA MET A 48 -4.11 16.76 -13.56
C MET A 48 -3.39 17.31 -14.80
N ASN A 49 -3.50 16.67 -15.98
CA ASN A 49 -2.73 17.01 -17.17
C ASN A 49 -1.22 17.08 -16.91
N GLY A 50 -0.70 16.16 -16.08
CA GLY A 50 0.73 16.00 -15.78
C GLY A 50 1.36 17.11 -14.94
N LYS A 51 0.58 17.99 -14.28
CA LYS A 51 1.12 19.10 -13.46
C LYS A 51 0.30 19.41 -12.22
N GLY A 52 0.96 19.85 -11.14
CA GLY A 52 0.31 20.36 -9.94
C GLY A 52 0.86 19.78 -8.64
N ASN A 53 0.17 20.06 -7.54
CA ASN A 53 0.57 19.62 -6.20
C ASN A 53 -0.30 18.45 -5.74
N VAL A 54 0.31 17.47 -5.08
CA VAL A 54 -0.35 16.29 -4.50
C VAL A 54 -0.03 16.22 -3.01
N ALA A 55 -1.02 15.90 -2.19
CA ALA A 55 -0.83 15.52 -0.80
C ALA A 55 -1.17 14.03 -0.64
N ILE A 56 -0.43 13.33 0.22
CA ILE A 56 -0.69 11.92 0.54
C ILE A 56 -1.21 11.83 1.97
N LEU A 57 -2.41 11.29 2.11
CA LEU A 57 -2.99 10.90 3.39
C LEU A 57 -2.60 9.45 3.70
N LEU A 58 -1.72 9.29 4.68
CA LEU A 58 -1.17 8.01 5.09
C LEU A 58 -2.13 7.31 6.06
N GLY A 59 -2.28 6.00 5.89
CA GLY A 59 -2.88 5.15 6.92
C GLY A 59 -1.92 4.94 8.10
N ASP A 60 -2.15 3.86 8.84
CA ASP A 60 -1.18 3.38 9.82
C ASP A 60 0.05 2.78 9.10
N LEU A 61 1.24 3.27 9.48
CA LEU A 61 2.53 2.93 8.90
C LEU A 61 3.01 1.51 9.27
N ALA A 62 2.46 0.91 10.31
CA ALA A 62 2.71 -0.49 10.65
C ALA A 62 2.20 -1.43 9.54
N ASN A 63 1.20 -0.99 8.78
CA ASN A 63 0.65 -1.76 7.67
C ASN A 63 1.51 -1.67 6.41
N GLU A 64 1.76 -2.83 5.81
CA GLU A 64 2.37 -2.97 4.50
C GLU A 64 1.65 -2.18 3.42
N SER A 65 0.32 -2.19 3.42
CA SER A 65 -0.45 -1.59 2.34
C SER A 65 -0.31 -0.06 2.31
N THR A 66 -0.13 0.57 3.47
CA THR A 66 0.18 2.01 3.55
C THR A 66 1.55 2.29 2.94
N ARG A 67 2.58 1.52 3.31
CA ARG A 67 3.95 1.74 2.84
C ARG A 67 4.08 1.49 1.34
N ASP A 68 3.58 0.34 0.89
CA ASP A 68 3.70 -0.12 -0.49
C ASP A 68 2.88 0.73 -1.46
N ARG A 69 1.67 1.14 -1.06
CA ARG A 69 0.85 2.04 -1.88
C ARG A 69 1.48 3.42 -2.00
N THR A 70 2.06 3.94 -0.91
CA THR A 70 2.79 5.22 -0.95
C THR A 70 4.01 5.12 -1.86
N LYS A 71 4.77 4.02 -1.79
CA LYS A 71 5.89 3.77 -2.70
C LYS A 71 5.44 3.75 -4.17
N GLY A 72 4.34 3.06 -4.49
CA GLY A 72 3.78 3.03 -5.84
C GLY A 72 3.38 4.43 -6.35
N VAL A 73 2.83 5.28 -5.47
CA VAL A 73 2.53 6.69 -5.79
C VAL A 73 3.82 7.47 -6.11
N GLU A 74 4.83 7.35 -5.26
CA GLU A 74 6.11 8.07 -5.41
C GLU A 74 6.86 7.66 -6.69
N GLU A 75 6.83 6.38 -7.06
CA GLU A 75 7.40 5.86 -8.30
C GLU A 75 6.75 6.47 -9.55
N VAL A 76 5.44 6.75 -9.51
CA VAL A 76 4.76 7.43 -10.62
C VAL A 76 5.09 8.91 -10.61
N VAL A 77 5.02 9.58 -9.47
CA VAL A 77 5.36 11.02 -9.37
C VAL A 77 6.77 11.30 -9.89
N ALA A 78 7.75 10.42 -9.66
CA ALA A 78 9.11 10.56 -10.17
C ALA A 78 9.19 10.66 -11.71
N LYS A 79 8.18 10.18 -12.44
CA LYS A 79 8.07 10.28 -13.90
C LYS A 79 7.44 11.60 -14.39
N TYR A 80 6.88 12.41 -13.49
CA TYR A 80 6.19 13.66 -13.79
C TYR A 80 6.87 14.85 -13.09
N PRO A 81 7.85 15.53 -13.72
CA PRO A 81 8.63 16.59 -13.07
C PRO A 81 7.80 17.81 -12.64
N ASN A 82 6.61 17.99 -13.24
CA ASN A 82 5.69 19.08 -12.92
C ASN A 82 4.66 18.71 -11.84
N ILE A 83 4.67 17.47 -11.34
CA ILE A 83 3.86 17.04 -10.19
C ILE A 83 4.76 17.01 -8.96
N LYS A 84 4.31 17.63 -7.86
CA LYS A 84 5.05 17.68 -6.60
C LYS A 84 4.22 17.14 -5.45
N ILE A 85 4.78 16.19 -4.71
CA ILE A 85 4.21 15.82 -3.41
C ILE A 85 4.57 16.92 -2.42
N VAL A 86 3.58 17.69 -1.96
CA VAL A 86 3.79 18.83 -1.05
C VAL A 86 3.57 18.47 0.40
N GLN A 87 2.92 17.35 0.69
CA GLN A 87 2.64 16.91 2.06
C GLN A 87 2.43 15.40 2.13
N LYS A 88 2.89 14.79 3.23
CA LYS A 88 2.64 13.39 3.59
C LYS A 88 2.30 13.32 5.08
N GLN A 89 1.04 13.04 5.42
CA GLN A 89 0.57 13.05 6.81
C GLN A 89 -0.37 11.89 7.08
N THR A 90 -0.29 11.32 8.28
CA THR A 90 -1.26 10.30 8.69
C THR A 90 -2.63 10.92 8.91
N ALA A 91 -3.67 10.27 8.39
CA ALA A 91 -5.05 10.71 8.56
C ALA A 91 -5.76 10.04 9.74
N LYS A 92 -5.10 9.13 10.48
CA LYS A 92 -5.67 8.39 11.62
C LYS A 92 -7.10 7.90 11.34
N PHE A 93 -7.27 7.07 10.31
CA PHE A 93 -8.58 6.61 9.80
C PHE A 93 -9.42 5.77 10.80
N TYR A 94 -8.92 5.56 12.02
CA TYR A 94 -9.61 4.89 13.13
C TYR A 94 -9.41 5.69 14.41
N PRO A 95 -10.37 5.67 15.36
CA PRO A 95 -10.14 6.13 16.72
C PRO A 95 -8.98 5.31 17.33
N GLN A 96 -8.05 6.00 17.99
CA GLN A 96 -6.96 5.37 18.75
C GLN A 96 -7.44 5.00 20.15
#